data_AF-A0A3C0VMX7-F1
#
_entry.id   AF-A0A3C0VMX7-F1
#
_cell.length_a   1.000
_cell.length_b   1.000
_cell.length_c   1.000
_cell.angle_alpha   90.00
_cell.angle_beta   90.00
_cell.angle_gamma   90.00
#
_symmetry.space_group_name_H-M   'P 1'
#
loop_
_entity.id
_entity.type
_entity.pdbx_description
1 polymer ?
#
loop_
_entity_poly.entity_id
_entity_poly.type
_entity_poly.pdbx_seq_one_letter_code
_entity_poly.pdbx_strand_id
1 'polypeptide(L)' 'MSQRKKLYEGKAKILYQGPEPGTIIQHFKDDATAFNAQKHEVIEGKGV' A
#
# COMPACT_ATOMS: atom_id res chain seq x y z
N MET A 1 18.43 -0.10 -5.73
CA MET A 1 17.43 -0.06 -4.64
C MET A 1 17.05 -1.50 -4.31
N SER A 2 17.24 -1.95 -3.07
CA SER A 2 16.87 -3.31 -2.66
C SER A 2 15.39 -3.54 -2.93
N GLN A 3 15.02 -4.43 -3.85
CA GLN A 3 13.62 -4.77 -4.09
C GLN A 3 13.05 -5.39 -2.82
N ARG A 4 12.27 -4.61 -2.05
CA ARG A 4 11.56 -5.12 -0.89
C ARG A 4 10.52 -6.12 -1.38
N LYS A 5 10.53 -7.34 -0.85
CA LYS A 5 9.58 -8.39 -1.24
C LYS A 5 8.16 -7.93 -0.90
N LYS A 6 7.33 -7.69 -1.92
CA LYS A 6 5.90 -7.40 -1.75
C LYS A 6 5.21 -8.67 -1.25
N LEU A 7 4.49 -8.57 -0.14
CA LEU A 7 3.73 -9.66 0.45
C LEU A 7 2.25 -9.60 0.03
N TYR A 8 1.70 -8.39 -0.05
CA TYR A 8 0.30 -8.17 -0.38
C TYR A 8 0.06 -6.76 -0.93
N GLU A 9 -0.94 -6.61 -1.78
CA GLU A 9 -1.43 -5.31 -2.24
C GLU A 9 -2.95 -5.26 -2.11
N GLY A 10 -3.43 -4.25 -1.39
CA GLY A 10 -4.83 -3.93 -1.24
C GLY A 10 -5.16 -2.56 -1.83
N LYS A 11 -6.42 -2.13 -1.69
CA LYS A 11 -6.95 -0.90 -2.31
C LYS A 11 -6.15 0.35 -1.96
N ALA A 12 -5.75 0.50 -0.70
CA ALA A 12 -5.10 1.71 -0.19
C ALA A 12 -3.72 1.45 0.44
N LYS A 13 -3.24 0.20 0.44
CA LYS A 13 -2.01 -0.19 1.15
C LYS A 13 -1.25 -1.28 0.40
N ILE A 14 0.07 -1.23 0.48
CA ILE A 14 0.97 -2.32 0.06
C ILE A 14 1.75 -2.79 1.28
N LEU A 15 1.82 -4.10 1.48
CA LEU A 15 2.61 -4.71 2.54
C LEU A 15 3.88 -5.33 1.95
N TYR A 16 5.02 -4.98 2.53
CA TYR A 16 6.32 -5.56 2.18
C TYR A 16 6.89 -6.33 3.38
N GLN A 17 7.78 -7.27 3.10
CA GLN A 17 8.57 -7.92 4.14
C GLN A 17 9.39 -6.86 4.89
N GLY A 18 9.32 -6.90 6.21
CA GLY A 18 10.10 -6.02 7.08
C GLY A 18 11.55 -6.47 7.22
N PRO A 19 12.41 -5.62 7.78
CA PRO A 19 13.84 -5.90 7.95
C PRO A 19 14.12 -6.98 9.01
N GLU A 20 13.21 -7.14 9.98
CA GLU A 20 13.32 -8.12 11.06
C GLU A 20 12.29 -9.26 10.88
N PRO A 21 12.61 -10.49 11.31
CA PRO A 21 11.64 -11.59 11.31
C PRO A 21 10.34 -11.22 12.03
N GLY A 22 9.19 -11.51 11.41
CA GLY A 22 7.88 -11.20 11.96
C GLY A 22 7.42 -9.75 11.77
N THR A 23 8.22 -8.89 11.16
CA THR A 23 7.84 -7.50 10.86
C THR A 23 7.43 -7.31 9.40
N ILE A 24 6.61 -6.28 9.15
CA ILE A 24 6.20 -5.85 7.81
C ILE A 24 6.33 -4.34 7.68
N ILE A 25 6.58 -3.87 6.46
CA ILE A 25 6.51 -2.45 6.11
C ILE A 25 5.16 -2.21 5.43
N GLN A 26 4.37 -1.31 6.00
CA GLN A 26 3.12 -0.85 5.40
C GLN A 26 3.36 0.46 4.63
N HIS A 27 3.05 0.45 3.35
CA HIS A 27 3.07 1.64 2.49
C HIS A 27 1.62 2.05 2.20
N PHE A 28 1.25 3.27 2.58
CA PHE A 28 -0.04 3.85 2.21
C PHE A 28 0.01 4.37 0.78
N LYS A 29 -1.03 4.08 0.01
CA LYS A 29 -1.16 4.55 -1.36
C LYS A 29 -1.98 5.85 -1.39
N ASP A 30 -1.73 6.66 -2.40
CA ASP A 30 -2.56 7.82 -2.74
C ASP A 30 -3.93 7.43 -3.32
N ASP A 31 -4.13 6.14 -3.63
CA ASP A 31 -5.40 5.60 -4.09
C ASP A 31 -6.52 5.76 -3.04
N ALA A 32 -7.59 6.43 -3.45
CA ALA A 32 -8.88 6.42 -2.77
C ALA A 32 -9.85 5.57 -3.58
N THR A 33 -10.65 4.76 -2.88
CA THR A 33 -11.72 3.97 -3.51
C THR A 33 -13.02 4.14 -2.75
N ALA A 34 -14.14 4.22 -3.46
CA ALA A 34 -15.48 4.21 -2.89
C ALA A 34 -16.35 3.16 -3.59
N PHE A 35 -17.49 2.81 -2.96
CA PHE A 35 -18.48 1.89 -3.52
C PHE A 35 -17.87 0.55 -3.98
N ASN A 36 -17.12 -0.12 -3.08
CA ASN A 36 -16.40 -1.35 -3.41
C ASN A 36 -15.45 -1.27 -4.60
N ALA A 37 -14.79 -0.12 -4.79
CA ALA A 37 -13.88 0.19 -5.90
C ALA A 37 -14.58 0.44 -7.26
N GLN A 38 -15.89 0.70 -7.27
CA GLN A 38 -16.54 1.25 -8.46
C GLN A 38 -16.09 2.68 -8.77
N LYS A 39 -15.70 3.44 -7.74
CA LYS A 39 -15.02 4.73 -7.91
C LYS A 39 -13.59 4.62 -7.39
N HIS A 40 -12.63 5.07 -8.19
CA HIS A 40 -11.22 5.13 -7.87
C HIS A 40 -10.66 6.48 -8.30
N GLU A 41 -9.82 7.07 -7.46
CA GLU A 41 -9.15 8.33 -7.71
C GLU A 41 -7.80 8.33 -6.99
N VAL A 42 -6.80 8.99 -7.59
CA VAL A 42 -5.50 9.20 -6.94
C VAL A 42 -5.54 10.59 -6.32
N ILE A 43 -5.45 10.65 -5.00
CA ILE A 43 -5.42 11.92 -4.25
C ILE A 43 -3.98 12.13 -3.79
N GLU A 44 -3.31 13.09 -4.42
CA GLU A 44 -1.90 13.40 -4.15
C GLU A 44 -1.70 13.70 -2.65
N GLY A 45 -0.72 13.01 -2.05
CA GLY A 45 -0.38 13.21 -0.64
C GLY A 45 -1.29 12.48 0.35
N LYS A 46 -2.26 11.69 -0.10
CA LYS A 46 -3.13 10.91 0.80
C LYS A 46 -2.35 9.80 1.54
N GLY A 47 -1.35 9.21 0.89
CA GLY A 47 -0.53 8.11 1.41
C GLY A 47 0.75 8.56 2.12
N VAL A 48 0.94 9.87 2.29
CA VAL A 48 2.16 10.53 2.78
C VAL A 48 2.06 10.82 4.28
#